data_AF-A0A4Y4M9K0-F1
#
_entry.id   AF-A0A4Y4M9K0-F1
#
_cell.length_a   1.000
_cell.length_b   1.000
_cell.length_c   1.000
_cell.angle_alpha   90.00
_cell.angle_beta   90.00
_cell.angle_gamma   90.00
#
_symmetry.space_group_name_H-M   'P 1'
#
loop_
_entity.id
_entity.type
_entity.pdbx_description
1 polymer ?
#
loop_
_entity_poly.entity_id
_entity_poly.type
_entity_poly.pdbx_seq_one_letter_code
_entity_poly.pdbx_strand_id
1 'polypeptide(L)'
;MKRNGKELSWFERVISSRTTAYKDFINELESVPSELFFRYGEKENLVAASGLPEGWIWYDYDDGSGSLRSPEGHSYYSYDLQTQEYRSPYGKNEWKNMGDFKSLDEFKSDSEEALKESAAQNDLYPKLSKEEIKGLLDYRILKKENEYKLKDLMITASQRKAFAEEMEFGTTNGDYSLTAKQMDTIPDILDGHSLTPSDKYALAFGYLEKREYGEFYTVLNNGEILKTYLDENNLPSYKTLTNNDIKFNNQNPQIMETEKEFDRVQYLKDQMKYLGFGESEQLHRDLEKGLQSTEQHFEIQTGSDKALPGNKADFTLKFNKTDSGGVFLNSFNAKLTNEKNEERSHNFPVSKDNSFTAKEAINLLEGRSVKIEFDNPKSGQRENAFAQFDFNEPKTEKGNYMFQNFYKNYGVDTDKIVEKANLVFDKPEWKDNAIKSLEKGNIVKVKFKQDDSIIEGRAVLDPQNRNLKLYDNEMNRLNTNKPLEGLEQDNKHEKNNVKEQSIKR
;
A
#
# COMPACT_ATOMS: atom_id res chain seq x y z
N MET A 1 35.31 -38.36 29.09
CA MET A 1 33.91 -38.20 28.64
C MET A 1 33.85 -36.99 27.70
N LYS A 2 33.32 -37.18 26.48
CA LYS A 2 33.05 -36.11 25.49
C LYS A 2 32.00 -35.12 26.02
N ARG A 3 32.10 -33.85 25.63
CA ARG A 3 31.00 -33.13 24.94
C ARG A 3 31.49 -31.84 24.29
N ASN A 4 30.94 -31.60 23.10
CA ASN A 4 31.34 -30.63 22.09
C ASN A 4 31.08 -29.18 22.53
N GLY A 5 32.02 -28.27 22.25
CA GLY A 5 31.76 -26.83 22.28
C GLY A 5 30.98 -26.41 21.05
N LYS A 6 29.80 -25.81 21.25
CA LYS A 6 29.11 -25.04 20.21
C LYS A 6 29.85 -23.71 20.03
N GLU A 7 30.12 -23.32 18.79
CA GLU A 7 30.38 -21.92 18.47
C GLU A 7 29.12 -21.10 18.79
N LEU A 8 29.33 -19.93 19.41
CA LEU A 8 28.27 -18.96 19.70
C LEU A 8 27.70 -18.38 18.40
N SER A 9 26.39 -18.18 18.36
CA SER A 9 25.67 -17.59 17.22
C SER A 9 25.97 -16.09 17.06
N TRP A 10 25.64 -15.53 15.89
CA TRP A 10 25.74 -14.08 15.62
C TRP A 10 24.96 -13.26 16.65
N PHE A 11 23.79 -13.74 17.09
CA PHE A 11 22.95 -13.10 18.12
C PHE A 11 23.66 -13.01 19.49
N GLU A 12 24.42 -14.04 19.87
CA GLU A 12 25.16 -14.09 21.15
C GLU A 12 26.45 -13.25 21.11
N ARG A 13 27.00 -12.98 19.92
CA ARG A 13 28.19 -12.12 19.74
C ARG A 13 27.87 -10.63 19.75
N VAL A 14 26.63 -10.22 19.44
CA VAL A 14 26.23 -8.81 19.35
C VAL A 14 25.93 -8.21 20.74
N ILE A 15 25.56 -9.02 21.73
CA ILE A 15 25.34 -8.56 23.12
C ILE A 15 26.52 -8.96 24.01
N SER A 16 27.70 -8.41 23.74
CA SER A 16 28.63 -7.91 24.78
C SER A 16 30.01 -7.56 24.21
N SER A 17 30.18 -6.29 23.87
CA SER A 17 31.48 -5.65 24.07
C SER A 17 31.23 -4.23 24.56
N ARG A 18 31.54 -4.03 25.85
CA ARG A 18 31.42 -2.78 26.60
C ARG A 18 32.22 -1.67 25.92
N THR A 19 31.55 -0.82 25.14
CA THR A 19 32.12 0.37 24.52
C THR A 19 32.55 1.38 25.57
N THR A 20 33.43 2.32 25.22
CA THR A 20 33.85 3.42 26.12
C THR A 20 32.64 4.21 26.63
N ALA A 21 31.63 4.44 25.77
CA ALA A 21 30.36 5.05 26.15
C ALA A 21 29.61 4.30 27.26
N TYR A 22 29.67 2.96 27.30
CA TYR A 22 29.08 2.18 28.40
C TYR A 22 29.87 2.34 29.70
N LYS A 23 31.20 2.46 29.64
CA LYS A 23 32.03 2.70 30.83
C LYS A 23 31.88 4.13 31.35
N ASP A 24 31.74 5.10 30.46
CA ASP A 24 31.47 6.50 30.79
C ASP A 24 30.09 6.63 31.44
N PHE A 25 29.08 5.93 30.92
CA PHE A 25 27.74 5.82 31.51
C PHE A 25 27.74 5.18 32.92
N ILE A 26 28.55 4.14 33.15
CA ILE A 26 28.67 3.51 34.47
C ILE A 26 29.40 4.44 35.47
N ASN A 27 30.45 5.13 35.04
CA ASN A 27 31.14 6.13 35.87
C ASN A 27 30.22 7.32 36.21
N GLU A 28 29.35 7.70 35.27
CA GLU A 28 28.32 8.72 35.49
C GLU A 28 27.28 8.23 36.52
N LEU A 29 26.82 6.97 36.40
CA LEU A 29 25.91 6.30 37.35
C LEU A 29 26.47 6.18 38.78
N GLU A 30 27.77 5.91 38.94
CA GLU A 30 28.40 5.80 40.27
C GLU A 30 28.59 7.17 40.97
N SER A 31 28.50 8.26 40.21
CA SER A 31 28.72 9.64 40.71
C SER A 31 27.45 10.36 41.17
N VAL A 32 26.25 9.80 40.90
CA VAL A 32 24.97 10.42 41.25
C VAL A 32 24.50 9.95 42.63
N PRO A 33 24.25 10.86 43.59
CA PRO A 33 23.72 10.50 44.91
C PRO A 33 22.35 9.80 44.79
N SER A 34 22.16 8.72 45.54
CA SER A 34 20.97 7.84 45.49
C SER A 34 19.63 8.54 45.74
N GLU A 35 19.63 9.76 46.29
CA GLU A 35 18.43 10.58 46.50
C GLU A 35 17.92 11.30 45.24
N LEU A 36 18.72 11.37 44.16
CA LEU A 36 18.33 11.88 42.84
C LEU A 36 17.83 10.79 41.88
N PHE A 37 17.99 9.51 42.25
CA PHE A 37 17.68 8.35 41.40
C PHE A 37 16.16 8.05 41.30
N PHE A 38 15.37 8.45 42.30
CA PHE A 38 13.94 8.13 42.38
C PHE A 38 13.00 9.15 41.71
N ARG A 39 13.51 10.09 40.90
CA ARG A 39 12.68 11.12 40.22
C ARG A 39 12.78 11.15 38.70
N TYR A 40 13.48 10.20 38.07
CA TYR A 40 13.72 10.15 36.62
C TYR A 40 13.23 8.85 35.96
N GLY A 41 12.11 8.29 36.42
CA GLY A 41 11.67 6.97 35.98
C GLY A 41 10.17 6.82 35.76
N GLU A 42 9.61 7.60 34.83
CA GLU A 42 8.41 7.18 34.09
C GLU A 42 8.65 7.58 32.64
N LYS A 43 9.12 6.65 31.78
CA LYS A 43 9.01 6.87 30.33
C LYS A 43 7.59 6.53 29.94
N GLU A 44 6.90 7.50 29.37
CA GLU A 44 5.60 7.29 28.74
C GLU A 44 5.84 6.78 27.30
N ASN A 45 5.35 5.58 26.99
CA ASN A 45 5.28 5.10 25.61
C ASN A 45 3.91 5.50 25.04
N LEU A 46 3.91 6.48 24.13
CA LEU A 46 2.70 6.99 23.49
C LEU A 46 2.46 6.22 22.20
N VAL A 47 1.39 5.42 22.16
CA VAL A 47 1.02 4.60 21.00
C VAL A 47 -0.29 5.11 20.42
N ALA A 48 -0.32 5.48 19.15
CA ALA A 48 -1.55 5.89 18.49
C ALA A 48 -2.58 4.73 18.50
N ALA A 49 -3.84 5.04 18.81
CA ALA A 49 -4.92 4.06 18.80
C ALA A 49 -5.23 3.65 17.35
N SER A 50 -5.01 2.37 17.02
CA SER A 50 -5.04 1.87 15.64
C SER A 50 -6.45 1.86 15.02
N GLY A 51 -7.47 1.71 15.85
CA GLY A 51 -8.86 1.58 15.53
C GLY A 51 -9.68 2.84 15.80
N LEU A 52 -9.05 3.99 16.08
CA LEU A 52 -9.70 5.28 16.36
C LEU A 52 -9.18 6.41 15.45
N PRO A 53 -9.89 7.56 15.38
CA PRO A 53 -9.40 8.74 14.65
C PRO A 53 -8.06 9.26 15.19
N GLU A 54 -7.38 10.07 14.38
CA GLU A 54 -6.15 10.75 14.77
C GLU A 54 -6.32 11.52 16.11
N GLY A 55 -5.28 11.45 16.96
CA GLY A 55 -5.23 12.12 18.26
C GLY A 55 -5.68 11.26 19.44
N TRP A 56 -6.23 10.07 19.21
CA TRP A 56 -6.45 9.06 20.25
C TRP A 56 -5.16 8.27 20.52
N ILE A 57 -4.74 8.19 21.78
CA ILE A 57 -3.42 7.68 22.17
C ILE A 57 -3.55 6.75 23.38
N TRP A 58 -2.91 5.58 23.32
CA TRP A 58 -2.57 4.76 24.47
C TRP A 58 -1.33 5.31 25.15
N TYR A 59 -1.47 5.63 26.43
CA TYR A 59 -0.37 6.00 27.32
C TYR A 59 0.03 4.73 28.05
N ASP A 60 1.11 4.09 27.61
CA ASP A 60 1.64 2.88 28.23
C ASP A 60 2.81 3.26 29.15
N TYR A 61 2.74 2.88 30.41
CA TYR A 61 3.76 3.18 31.42
C TYR A 61 4.65 1.97 31.65
N ASP A 62 5.90 2.21 32.03
CA ASP A 62 6.90 1.16 32.28
C ASP A 62 6.52 0.19 33.43
N ASP A 63 5.58 0.60 34.30
CA ASP A 63 5.05 -0.24 35.38
C ASP A 63 4.02 -1.28 34.91
N GLY A 64 3.72 -1.32 33.60
CA GLY A 64 2.75 -2.24 33.02
C GLY A 64 1.30 -1.76 33.17
N SER A 65 1.07 -0.53 33.60
CA SER A 65 -0.22 0.13 33.52
C SER A 65 -0.35 0.97 32.24
N GLY A 66 -1.57 1.36 31.90
CA GLY A 66 -1.77 2.29 30.79
C GLY A 66 -3.18 2.81 30.65
N SER A 67 -3.38 3.79 29.77
CA SER A 67 -4.69 4.40 29.54
C SER A 67 -4.92 4.87 28.11
N LEU A 68 -6.10 4.62 27.56
CA LEU A 68 -6.56 5.21 26.31
C LEU A 68 -7.09 6.62 26.57
N ARG A 69 -6.47 7.62 25.95
CA ARG A 69 -6.85 9.02 26.07
C ARG A 69 -7.32 9.62 24.76
N SER A 70 -8.31 10.49 24.87
CA SER A 70 -8.84 11.27 23.76
C SER A 70 -7.93 12.45 23.38
N PRO A 71 -8.13 13.08 22.22
CA PRO A 71 -7.41 14.29 21.83
C PRO A 71 -7.55 15.45 22.83
N GLU A 72 -8.65 15.49 23.60
CA GLU A 72 -8.88 16.47 24.65
C GLU A 72 -8.23 16.08 26.00
N GLY A 73 -7.52 14.96 26.05
CA GLY A 73 -6.77 14.48 27.22
C GLY A 73 -7.59 13.67 28.22
N HIS A 74 -8.83 13.30 27.88
CA HIS A 74 -9.70 12.52 28.74
C HIS A 74 -9.40 11.02 28.64
N SER A 75 -9.29 10.33 29.78
CA SER A 75 -9.06 8.88 29.83
C SER A 75 -10.37 8.10 29.82
N TYR A 76 -10.49 7.14 28.91
CA TYR A 76 -11.69 6.31 28.75
C TYR A 76 -11.49 4.88 29.24
N TYR A 77 -10.38 4.24 28.85
CA TYR A 77 -10.00 2.92 29.32
C TYR A 77 -8.67 3.00 30.05
N SER A 78 -8.51 2.16 31.07
CA SER A 78 -7.23 2.03 31.79
C SER A 78 -6.99 0.57 32.12
N TYR A 79 -5.72 0.17 32.23
CA TYR A 79 -5.33 -1.17 32.62
C TYR A 79 -4.15 -1.15 33.58
N ASP A 80 -4.01 -2.24 34.32
CA ASP A 80 -2.88 -2.54 35.20
C ASP A 80 -2.56 -4.04 35.05
N LEU A 81 -1.45 -4.36 34.39
CA LEU A 81 -1.03 -5.74 34.17
C LEU A 81 -0.52 -6.43 35.43
N GLN A 82 -0.08 -5.65 36.44
CA GLN A 82 0.39 -6.21 37.70
C GLN A 82 -0.78 -6.74 38.53
N THR A 83 -1.92 -6.03 38.54
CA THR A 83 -3.15 -6.49 39.19
C THR A 83 -4.05 -7.32 38.27
N GLN A 84 -3.77 -7.33 36.96
CA GLN A 84 -4.62 -7.90 35.92
C GLN A 84 -6.03 -7.31 35.97
N GLU A 85 -6.11 -5.99 36.10
CA GLU A 85 -7.36 -5.26 36.16
C GLU A 85 -7.45 -4.21 35.06
N TYR A 86 -8.68 -3.88 34.70
CA TYR A 86 -8.98 -2.81 33.77
C TYR A 86 -10.17 -1.98 34.25
N ARG A 87 -10.24 -0.77 33.75
CA ARG A 87 -11.31 0.19 33.98
C ARG A 87 -11.92 0.58 32.64
N SER A 88 -13.24 0.58 32.58
CA SER A 88 -14.01 1.01 31.41
C SER A 88 -14.70 2.36 31.64
N PRO A 89 -15.07 3.11 30.58
CA PRO A 89 -15.78 4.39 30.71
C PRO A 89 -17.27 4.20 31.08
N TYR A 90 -17.73 2.95 31.19
CA TYR A 90 -19.10 2.60 31.56
C TYR A 90 -19.24 2.26 33.04
N GLY A 91 -20.37 2.63 33.63
CA GLY A 91 -20.74 2.27 34.99
C GLY A 91 -20.06 3.12 36.07
N LYS A 92 -19.89 2.57 37.27
CA LYS A 92 -19.42 3.30 38.46
C LYS A 92 -17.92 3.54 38.50
N ASN A 93 -17.23 3.37 37.38
CA ASN A 93 -15.78 3.53 37.34
C ASN A 93 -15.08 2.57 38.34
N GLU A 94 -15.34 1.27 38.18
CA GLU A 94 -14.77 0.21 39.01
C GLU A 94 -13.73 -0.57 38.21
N TRP A 95 -12.67 -1.02 38.89
CA TRP A 95 -11.70 -1.94 38.33
C TRP A 95 -12.33 -3.34 38.20
N LYS A 96 -12.11 -3.97 37.04
CA LYS A 96 -12.63 -5.27 36.64
C LYS A 96 -11.47 -6.18 36.28
N ASN A 97 -11.65 -7.49 36.46
CA ASN A 97 -10.61 -8.46 36.13
C ASN A 97 -10.42 -8.58 34.60
N MET A 98 -9.16 -8.61 34.14
CA MET A 98 -8.80 -8.78 32.72
C MET A 98 -8.92 -10.21 32.19
N GLY A 99 -9.29 -11.20 33.01
CA GLY A 99 -9.31 -12.61 32.65
C GLY A 99 -10.27 -13.00 31.51
N ASP A 100 -11.16 -12.09 31.10
CA ASP A 100 -12.03 -12.27 29.93
C ASP A 100 -11.28 -12.04 28.60
N PHE A 101 -10.09 -11.41 28.63
CA PHE A 101 -9.24 -11.15 27.47
C PHE A 101 -8.03 -12.10 27.44
N LYS A 102 -7.65 -12.58 26.25
CA LYS A 102 -6.51 -13.49 26.05
C LYS A 102 -5.17 -12.74 26.01
N SER A 103 -5.17 -11.45 25.69
CA SER A 103 -3.98 -10.60 25.66
C SER A 103 -4.31 -9.11 25.89
N LEU A 104 -3.30 -8.31 26.21
CA LEU A 104 -3.43 -6.85 26.28
C LEU A 104 -3.86 -6.25 24.92
N ASP A 105 -3.37 -6.83 23.82
CA ASP A 105 -3.72 -6.37 22.47
C ASP A 105 -5.21 -6.59 22.17
N GLU A 106 -5.77 -7.74 22.59
CA GLU A 106 -7.21 -8.02 22.46
C GLU A 106 -8.01 -7.01 23.29
N PHE A 107 -7.58 -6.73 24.53
CA PHE A 107 -8.20 -5.70 25.35
C PHE A 107 -8.18 -4.31 24.70
N LYS A 108 -7.04 -3.87 24.15
CA LYS A 108 -6.91 -2.56 23.51
C LYS A 108 -7.80 -2.47 22.27
N SER A 109 -7.80 -3.49 21.41
CA SER A 109 -8.64 -3.57 20.22
C SER A 109 -10.14 -3.51 20.57
N ASP A 110 -10.58 -4.32 21.53
CA ASP A 110 -11.98 -4.37 21.95
C ASP A 110 -12.43 -3.06 22.62
N SER A 111 -11.53 -2.42 23.37
CA SER A 111 -11.78 -1.12 24.00
C SER A 111 -11.99 -0.01 22.96
N GLU A 112 -11.17 0.02 21.92
CA GLU A 112 -11.30 0.96 20.82
C GLU A 112 -12.61 0.73 20.03
N GLU A 113 -12.98 -0.52 19.78
CA GLU A 113 -14.24 -0.85 19.10
C GLU A 113 -15.47 -0.44 19.93
N ALA A 114 -15.50 -0.82 21.20
CA ALA A 114 -16.60 -0.49 22.10
C ALA A 114 -16.82 1.03 22.23
N LEU A 115 -15.72 1.80 22.26
CA LEU A 115 -15.77 3.26 22.30
C LEU A 115 -16.44 3.86 21.05
N LYS A 116 -16.12 3.35 19.85
CA LYS A 116 -16.77 3.76 18.59
C LYS A 116 -18.24 3.41 18.57
N GLU A 117 -18.60 2.21 19.02
CA GLU A 117 -19.99 1.76 19.02
C GLU A 117 -20.86 2.62 19.93
N SER A 118 -20.30 3.05 21.06
CA SER A 118 -21.00 3.81 22.10
C SER A 118 -20.95 5.33 21.92
N ALA A 119 -20.20 5.82 20.93
CA ALA A 119 -20.00 7.25 20.69
C ALA A 119 -21.32 7.99 20.40
N ALA A 120 -22.27 7.34 19.73
CA ALA A 120 -23.55 7.95 19.37
C ALA A 120 -24.48 8.18 20.58
N GLN A 121 -24.47 7.26 21.54
CA GLN A 121 -25.25 7.37 22.78
C GLN A 121 -24.56 8.30 23.78
N ASN A 122 -23.22 8.31 23.78
CA ASN A 122 -22.38 9.10 24.68
C ASN A 122 -22.73 8.91 26.17
N ASP A 123 -23.12 7.68 26.54
CA ASP A 123 -23.32 7.24 27.92
C ASP A 123 -21.98 6.84 28.57
N LEU A 124 -20.96 7.66 28.34
CA LEU A 124 -19.58 7.48 28.77
C LEU A 124 -19.22 8.47 29.88
N TYR A 125 -18.32 8.08 30.77
CA TYR A 125 -17.75 8.96 31.78
C TYR A 125 -16.21 8.94 31.71
N PRO A 126 -15.57 10.04 31.29
CA PRO A 126 -16.16 11.36 30.93
C PRO A 126 -16.97 11.33 29.62
N LYS A 127 -17.86 12.32 29.43
CA LYS A 127 -18.63 12.46 28.19
C LYS A 127 -17.72 12.94 27.07
N LEU A 128 -17.90 12.39 25.87
CA LEU A 128 -17.23 12.86 24.65
C LEU A 128 -17.74 14.26 24.26
N SER A 129 -16.86 15.07 23.69
CA SER A 129 -17.21 16.34 23.05
C SER A 129 -17.93 16.12 21.72
N LYS A 130 -18.53 17.18 21.15
CA LYS A 130 -19.25 17.06 19.87
C LYS A 130 -18.29 16.72 18.72
N GLU A 131 -17.09 17.27 18.77
CA GLU A 131 -16.01 17.07 17.82
C GLU A 131 -15.47 15.63 17.91
N GLU A 132 -15.28 15.10 19.12
CA GLU A 132 -14.88 13.70 19.34
C GLU A 132 -15.94 12.72 18.86
N ILE A 133 -17.22 12.96 19.14
CA ILE A 133 -18.34 12.13 18.64
C ILE A 133 -18.34 12.13 17.12
N LYS A 134 -18.24 13.31 16.49
CA LYS A 134 -18.21 13.43 15.04
C LYS A 134 -17.01 12.69 14.44
N GLY A 135 -15.82 12.86 15.01
CA GLY A 135 -14.61 12.16 14.57
C GLY A 135 -14.75 10.64 14.65
N LEU A 136 -15.28 10.11 15.75
CA LEU A 136 -15.50 8.68 15.95
C LEU A 136 -16.54 8.11 14.98
N LEU A 137 -17.65 8.83 14.73
CA LEU A 137 -18.70 8.41 13.80
C LEU A 137 -18.25 8.48 12.34
N ASP A 138 -17.56 9.56 11.94
CA ASP A 138 -17.02 9.72 10.58
C ASP A 138 -15.97 8.64 10.30
N TYR A 139 -15.09 8.36 11.27
CA TYR A 139 -14.11 7.27 11.17
C TYR A 139 -14.78 5.90 11.09
N ARG A 140 -15.82 5.65 11.89
CA ARG A 140 -16.61 4.42 11.83
C ARG A 140 -17.23 4.21 10.45
N ILE A 141 -17.80 5.26 9.84
CA ILE A 141 -18.41 5.18 8.50
C ILE A 141 -17.31 4.95 7.44
N LEU A 142 -16.22 5.72 7.49
CA LEU A 142 -15.12 5.66 6.52
C LEU A 142 -14.36 4.32 6.56
N LYS A 143 -14.24 3.71 7.74
CA LYS A 143 -13.62 2.38 7.91
C LYS A 143 -14.58 1.23 7.58
N LYS A 144 -15.88 1.34 7.88
CA LYS A 144 -16.86 0.31 7.53
C LYS A 144 -16.94 0.05 6.01
N GLU A 145 -16.64 1.06 5.20
CA GLU A 145 -16.55 0.92 3.73
C GLU A 145 -15.23 0.29 3.25
N ASN A 146 -14.20 0.19 4.11
CA ASN A 146 -12.85 -0.25 3.75
C ASN A 146 -12.34 -1.45 4.58
N GLU A 147 -13.15 -2.04 5.44
CA GLU A 147 -12.78 -3.15 6.32
C GLU A 147 -12.55 -4.45 5.53
N TYR A 148 -11.43 -5.13 5.81
CA TYR A 148 -11.15 -6.46 5.27
C TYR A 148 -11.07 -7.48 6.41
N LYS A 149 -11.73 -8.62 6.22
CA LYS A 149 -11.61 -9.79 7.11
C LYS A 149 -11.28 -11.03 6.29
N LEU A 150 -10.21 -11.73 6.68
CA LEU A 150 -9.90 -13.05 6.17
C LEU A 150 -11.00 -14.02 6.63
N LYS A 151 -11.63 -14.69 5.66
CA LYS A 151 -12.68 -15.68 5.94
C LYS A 151 -12.10 -16.83 6.75
N ASP A 152 -12.88 -17.37 7.69
CA ASP A 152 -12.46 -18.55 8.45
C ASP A 152 -12.15 -19.72 7.49
N LEU A 153 -10.89 -20.12 7.49
CA LEU A 153 -10.36 -21.18 6.63
C LEU A 153 -10.71 -22.59 7.16
N MET A 154 -11.36 -22.70 8.33
CA MET A 154 -11.73 -23.97 8.97
C MET A 154 -10.50 -24.86 9.24
N ILE A 155 -9.35 -24.26 9.56
CA ILE A 155 -8.11 -24.98 9.84
C ILE A 155 -8.22 -25.70 11.18
N THR A 156 -8.03 -27.02 11.14
CA THR A 156 -8.15 -27.89 12.31
C THR A 156 -6.96 -27.75 13.26
N ALA A 157 -7.15 -28.10 14.54
CA ALA A 157 -6.06 -28.13 15.52
C ALA A 157 -4.91 -29.07 15.10
N SER A 158 -5.22 -30.19 14.44
CA SER A 158 -4.23 -31.12 13.91
C SER A 158 -3.38 -30.49 12.80
N GLN A 159 -4.00 -29.75 11.87
CA GLN A 159 -3.27 -29.03 10.82
C GLN A 159 -2.37 -27.94 11.41
N ARG A 160 -2.85 -27.16 12.40
CA ARG A 160 -2.03 -26.15 13.08
C ARG A 160 -0.81 -26.76 13.76
N LYS A 161 -1.02 -27.90 14.45
CA LYS A 161 0.06 -28.64 15.11
C LYS A 161 1.10 -29.12 14.10
N ALA A 162 0.65 -29.73 12.99
CA ALA A 162 1.55 -30.22 11.95
C ALA A 162 2.36 -29.09 11.30
N PHE A 163 1.72 -27.97 10.98
CA PHE A 163 2.41 -26.80 10.43
C PHE A 163 3.45 -26.21 11.41
N ALA A 164 3.10 -26.12 12.70
CA ALA A 164 4.03 -25.64 13.73
C ALA A 164 5.25 -26.57 13.87
N GLU A 165 5.05 -27.89 13.86
CA GLU A 165 6.14 -28.88 13.88
C GLU A 165 7.06 -28.74 12.66
N GLU A 166 6.50 -28.53 11.46
CA GLU A 166 7.30 -28.27 10.26
C GLU A 166 8.13 -26.99 10.38
N MET A 167 7.53 -25.90 10.89
CA MET A 167 8.23 -24.62 11.06
C MET A 167 9.34 -24.68 12.13
N GLU A 168 9.13 -25.42 13.22
CA GLU A 168 10.08 -25.53 14.33
C GLU A 168 11.19 -26.56 14.06
N PHE A 169 10.85 -27.69 13.45
CA PHE A 169 11.75 -28.83 13.30
C PHE A 169 12.15 -29.14 11.85
N GLY A 170 11.55 -28.46 10.86
CA GLY A 170 11.76 -28.70 9.43
C GLY A 170 11.19 -30.02 8.92
N THR A 171 10.39 -30.71 9.75
CA THR A 171 9.71 -31.97 9.40
C THR A 171 8.45 -32.15 10.25
N THR A 172 7.38 -32.70 9.67
CA THR A 172 6.22 -33.22 10.40
C THR A 172 5.70 -34.52 9.79
N ASN A 173 5.01 -35.34 10.60
CA ASN A 173 4.26 -36.52 10.14
C ASN A 173 2.75 -36.21 9.94
N GLY A 174 2.31 -35.00 10.28
CA GLY A 174 0.92 -34.58 10.15
C GLY A 174 0.64 -33.87 8.83
N ASP A 175 -0.60 -33.96 8.36
CA ASP A 175 -1.06 -33.23 7.18
C ASP A 175 -1.47 -31.80 7.57
N TYR A 176 -0.82 -30.80 6.97
CA TYR A 176 -1.15 -29.38 7.08
C TYR A 176 -1.52 -28.78 5.71
N SER A 177 -1.78 -29.62 4.71
CA SER A 177 -2.15 -29.15 3.38
C SER A 177 -3.44 -28.32 3.44
N LEU A 178 -3.43 -27.23 2.67
CA LEU A 178 -4.59 -26.40 2.42
C LEU A 178 -5.15 -26.79 1.07
N THR A 179 -6.47 -26.93 1.00
CA THR A 179 -7.17 -27.16 -0.27
C THR A 179 -6.99 -25.94 -1.18
N ALA A 180 -7.13 -26.14 -2.49
CA ALA A 180 -7.12 -25.03 -3.45
C ALA A 180 -8.11 -23.93 -3.05
N LYS A 181 -9.31 -24.31 -2.59
CA LYS A 181 -10.34 -23.37 -2.11
C LYS A 181 -9.89 -22.53 -0.91
N GLN A 182 -9.21 -23.15 0.07
CA GLN A 182 -8.64 -22.42 1.21
C GLN A 182 -7.47 -21.52 0.78
N MET A 183 -6.73 -21.93 -0.26
CA MET A 183 -5.63 -21.15 -0.81
C MET A 183 -6.09 -19.92 -1.58
N ASP A 184 -7.24 -20.02 -2.24
CA ASP A 184 -7.86 -18.94 -3.01
C ASP A 184 -8.50 -17.87 -2.10
N THR A 185 -8.92 -18.24 -0.89
CA THR A 185 -9.41 -17.28 0.11
C THR A 185 -8.32 -16.43 0.77
N ILE A 186 -7.05 -16.75 0.53
CA ILE A 186 -5.91 -16.01 1.07
C ILE A 186 -5.41 -15.04 -0.01
N PRO A 187 -5.17 -13.76 0.34
CA PRO A 187 -4.81 -12.76 -0.63
C PRO A 187 -3.49 -13.06 -1.35
N ASP A 188 -3.38 -12.57 -2.58
CA ASP A 188 -2.17 -12.70 -3.41
C ASP A 188 -1.19 -11.56 -3.20
N ILE A 189 -1.69 -10.38 -2.82
CA ILE A 189 -0.88 -9.26 -2.41
C ILE A 189 -1.40 -8.78 -1.05
N LEU A 190 -0.47 -8.63 -0.10
CA LEU A 190 -0.72 -8.15 1.25
C LEU A 190 0.19 -6.95 1.53
N ASP A 191 -0.40 -5.78 1.73
CA ASP A 191 0.29 -4.52 2.03
C ASP A 191 1.39 -4.17 1.00
N GLY A 192 1.12 -4.48 -0.27
CA GLY A 192 2.06 -4.29 -1.38
C GLY A 192 3.02 -5.47 -1.64
N HIS A 193 3.05 -6.47 -0.76
CA HIS A 193 3.88 -7.67 -0.94
C HIS A 193 3.16 -8.77 -1.69
N SER A 194 3.75 -9.24 -2.79
CA SER A 194 3.28 -10.47 -3.44
C SER A 194 3.53 -11.68 -2.53
N LEU A 195 2.48 -12.45 -2.26
CA LEU A 195 2.55 -13.66 -1.43
C LEU A 195 2.90 -14.87 -2.30
N THR A 196 4.02 -15.52 -1.96
CA THR A 196 4.35 -16.85 -2.45
C THR A 196 3.40 -17.90 -1.86
N PRO A 197 3.35 -19.14 -2.39
CA PRO A 197 2.59 -20.21 -1.77
C PRO A 197 2.96 -20.42 -0.30
N SER A 198 4.26 -20.35 0.04
CA SER A 198 4.71 -20.46 1.44
C SER A 198 4.19 -19.32 2.32
N ASP A 199 4.16 -18.10 1.80
CA ASP A 199 3.63 -16.95 2.53
C ASP A 199 2.14 -17.09 2.80
N LYS A 200 1.38 -17.59 1.82
CA LYS A 200 -0.04 -17.86 1.99
C LYS A 200 -0.29 -18.90 3.07
N TYR A 201 0.49 -19.97 3.11
CA TYR A 201 0.44 -20.95 4.21
C TYR A 201 0.74 -20.27 5.56
N ALA A 202 1.83 -19.51 5.66
CA ALA A 202 2.19 -18.82 6.90
C ALA A 202 1.05 -17.90 7.40
N LEU A 203 0.47 -17.10 6.50
CA LEU A 203 -0.66 -16.23 6.83
C LEU A 203 -1.91 -17.03 7.24
N ALA A 204 -2.24 -18.11 6.53
CA ALA A 204 -3.37 -18.99 6.86
C ALA A 204 -3.28 -19.60 8.25
N PHE A 205 -2.07 -20.01 8.65
CA PHE A 205 -1.79 -20.58 9.95
C PHE A 205 -1.58 -19.52 11.05
N GLY A 206 -1.72 -18.23 10.70
CA GLY A 206 -1.92 -17.12 11.62
C GLY A 206 -0.72 -16.19 11.79
N TYR A 207 0.42 -16.47 11.14
CA TYR A 207 1.63 -15.65 11.30
C TYR A 207 2.49 -15.68 10.03
N LEU A 208 2.63 -14.52 9.39
CA LEU A 208 3.51 -14.30 8.24
C LEU A 208 4.62 -13.31 8.59
N GLU A 209 5.87 -13.69 8.33
CA GLU A 209 7.05 -12.86 8.56
C GLU A 209 7.69 -12.42 7.24
N LYS A 210 7.92 -11.12 7.09
CA LYS A 210 8.64 -10.51 5.96
C LYS A 210 9.95 -9.91 6.47
N ARG A 211 10.91 -10.79 6.78
CA ARG A 211 12.22 -10.47 7.41
C ARG A 211 12.98 -9.34 6.74
N GLU A 212 12.97 -9.30 5.41
CA GLU A 212 13.67 -8.29 4.63
C GLU A 212 13.16 -6.86 4.90
N TYR A 213 11.94 -6.75 5.42
CA TYR A 213 11.24 -5.49 5.68
C TYR A 213 11.04 -5.22 7.18
N GLY A 214 11.33 -6.20 8.06
CA GLY A 214 11.05 -6.08 9.49
C GLY A 214 9.55 -6.02 9.80
N GLU A 215 8.73 -6.68 9.00
CA GLU A 215 7.27 -6.64 9.08
C GLU A 215 6.70 -8.03 9.41
N PHE A 216 5.66 -8.04 10.24
CA PHE A 216 4.96 -9.24 10.67
C PHE A 216 3.46 -9.06 10.50
N TYR A 217 2.76 -10.11 10.11
CA TYR A 217 1.32 -10.08 9.89
C TYR A 217 0.66 -11.21 10.67
N THR A 218 -0.28 -10.85 11.54
CA THR A 218 -1.01 -11.78 12.40
C THR A 218 -2.49 -11.76 12.05
N VAL A 219 -3.10 -12.93 11.87
CA VAL A 219 -4.56 -13.05 11.70
C VAL A 219 -5.21 -13.15 13.08
N LEU A 220 -6.08 -12.19 13.40
CA LEU A 220 -6.80 -12.14 14.66
C LEU A 220 -8.02 -13.09 14.64
N ASN A 221 -8.59 -13.37 15.81
CA ASN A 221 -9.74 -14.29 15.94
C ASN A 221 -10.97 -13.84 15.14
N ASN A 222 -11.11 -12.53 14.92
CA ASN A 222 -12.20 -11.91 14.16
C ASN A 222 -11.93 -11.88 12.64
N GLY A 223 -10.79 -12.42 12.18
CA GLY A 223 -10.37 -12.46 10.77
C GLY A 223 -9.59 -11.23 10.30
N GLU A 224 -9.41 -10.20 11.13
CA GLU A 224 -8.58 -9.05 10.76
C GLU A 224 -7.11 -9.44 10.65
N ILE A 225 -6.37 -8.72 9.80
CA ILE A 225 -4.93 -8.90 9.64
C ILE A 225 -4.23 -7.69 10.27
N LEU A 226 -3.49 -7.93 11.34
CA LEU A 226 -2.69 -6.94 12.04
C LEU A 226 -1.25 -6.97 11.51
N LYS A 227 -0.78 -5.85 10.97
CA LYS A 227 0.63 -5.62 10.66
C LYS A 227 1.36 -5.07 11.90
N THR A 228 2.50 -5.65 12.23
CA THR A 228 3.48 -5.10 13.18
C THR A 228 4.76 -4.74 12.42
N TYR A 229 5.29 -3.55 12.64
CA TYR A 229 6.49 -3.04 11.96
C TYR A 229 7.26 -2.06 12.86
N LEU A 230 8.47 -1.68 12.47
CA LEU A 230 9.23 -0.62 13.15
C LEU A 230 8.98 0.73 12.47
N ASP A 231 8.64 1.74 13.25
CA ASP A 231 8.52 3.11 12.74
C ASP A 231 9.90 3.78 12.54
N GLU A 232 9.88 5.04 12.12
CA GLU A 232 11.08 5.85 11.87
C GLU A 232 11.97 6.03 13.13
N ASN A 233 11.42 5.80 14.32
CA ASN A 233 12.13 5.87 15.60
C ASN A 233 12.57 4.49 16.10
N ASN A 234 12.42 3.43 15.31
CA ASN A 234 12.65 2.03 15.67
C ASN A 234 11.75 1.53 16.81
N LEU A 235 10.55 2.08 16.96
CA LEU A 235 9.55 1.61 17.90
C LEU A 235 8.55 0.68 17.21
N PRO A 236 8.07 -0.39 17.88
CA PRO A 236 7.00 -1.23 17.35
C PRO A 236 5.72 -0.43 17.11
N SER A 237 5.22 -0.50 15.89
CA SER A 237 4.00 0.14 15.41
C SER A 237 3.06 -0.90 14.80
N TYR A 238 1.76 -0.58 14.81
CA TYR A 238 0.68 -1.51 14.47
C TYR A 238 -0.28 -0.89 13.46
N LYS A 239 -0.71 -1.68 12.47
CA LYS A 239 -1.69 -1.27 11.46
C LYS A 239 -2.62 -2.44 11.13
N THR A 240 -3.92 -2.29 11.36
CA THR A 240 -4.91 -3.22 10.81
C THR A 240 -5.07 -2.99 9.32
N LEU A 241 -4.92 -4.04 8.52
CA LEU A 241 -5.02 -3.97 7.07
C LEU A 241 -6.48 -3.83 6.60
N THR A 242 -6.63 -3.16 5.47
CA THR A 242 -7.91 -2.80 4.85
C THR A 242 -8.02 -3.38 3.43
N ASN A 243 -9.18 -3.22 2.80
CA ASN A 243 -9.39 -3.63 1.40
C ASN A 243 -8.39 -2.97 0.43
N ASN A 244 -7.84 -1.79 0.77
CA ASN A 244 -6.85 -1.10 -0.06
C ASN A 244 -5.46 -1.74 0.01
N ASP A 245 -5.18 -2.46 1.09
CA ASP A 245 -3.90 -3.12 1.32
C ASP A 245 -3.86 -4.52 0.69
N ILE A 246 -4.99 -5.00 0.16
CA ILE A 246 -5.18 -6.41 -0.17
C ILE A 246 -5.62 -6.58 -1.62
N LYS A 247 -5.02 -7.55 -2.32
CA LYS A 247 -5.45 -7.92 -3.68
C LYS A 247 -5.50 -9.44 -3.85
N PHE A 248 -6.55 -9.89 -4.53
CA PHE A 248 -6.72 -11.28 -4.94
C PHE A 248 -6.46 -11.46 -6.43
N ASN A 249 -5.96 -12.64 -6.80
CA ASN A 249 -5.74 -13.06 -8.17
C ASN A 249 -6.96 -13.82 -8.71
N ASN A 250 -7.93 -13.08 -9.23
CA ASN A 250 -9.15 -13.69 -9.77
C ASN A 250 -9.07 -13.95 -11.29
N GLN A 251 -7.86 -14.07 -11.85
CA GLN A 251 -7.65 -14.63 -13.19
C GLN A 251 -7.42 -16.15 -13.17
N ASN A 252 -7.60 -16.82 -12.02
CA ASN A 252 -7.61 -18.29 -11.95
C ASN A 252 -8.88 -18.83 -12.65
N PRO A 253 -8.77 -19.59 -13.76
CA PRO A 253 -9.93 -20.07 -14.52
C PRO A 253 -10.93 -20.83 -13.65
N GLN A 254 -10.44 -21.61 -12.67
CA GLN A 254 -11.27 -22.39 -11.74
C GLN A 254 -12.28 -21.53 -10.95
N ILE A 255 -11.89 -20.31 -10.52
CA ILE A 255 -12.73 -19.41 -9.71
C ILE A 255 -13.84 -18.78 -10.58
N MET A 256 -13.53 -18.43 -11.83
CA MET A 256 -14.51 -17.85 -12.75
C MET A 256 -15.51 -18.88 -13.31
N GLU A 257 -15.20 -20.18 -13.16
CA GLU A 257 -15.94 -21.30 -13.74
C GLU A 257 -16.85 -22.03 -12.74
N THR A 258 -16.51 -22.12 -11.45
CA THR A 258 -17.10 -23.14 -10.55
C THR A 258 -17.84 -22.65 -9.29
N GLU A 259 -17.75 -21.39 -8.88
CA GLU A 259 -18.36 -20.97 -7.62
C GLU A 259 -19.78 -20.41 -7.77
N LYS A 260 -20.76 -21.11 -7.18
CA LYS A 260 -22.15 -20.64 -6.99
C LYS A 260 -22.26 -19.38 -6.09
N GLU A 261 -21.18 -19.02 -5.37
CA GLU A 261 -21.09 -17.87 -4.45
C GLU A 261 -20.20 -16.72 -4.97
N PHE A 262 -19.46 -16.89 -6.07
CA PHE A 262 -18.64 -15.83 -6.65
C PHE A 262 -19.51 -14.88 -7.47
N ASP A 263 -19.66 -13.64 -6.99
CA ASP A 263 -20.32 -12.59 -7.78
C ASP A 263 -19.37 -12.09 -8.88
N ARG A 264 -19.32 -12.87 -9.97
CA ARG A 264 -18.58 -12.55 -11.19
C ARG A 264 -18.93 -11.17 -11.74
N VAL A 265 -20.18 -10.74 -11.58
CA VAL A 265 -20.63 -9.43 -12.07
C VAL A 265 -19.97 -8.34 -11.24
N GLN A 266 -20.03 -8.45 -9.91
CA GLN A 266 -19.39 -7.49 -9.00
C GLN A 266 -17.87 -7.43 -9.22
N TYR A 267 -17.22 -8.58 -9.40
CA TYR A 267 -15.78 -8.62 -9.68
C TYR A 267 -15.41 -7.85 -10.95
N LEU A 268 -16.13 -8.05 -12.06
CA LEU A 268 -15.84 -7.34 -13.31
C LEU A 268 -16.17 -5.83 -13.20
N LYS A 269 -17.20 -5.46 -12.43
CA LYS A 269 -17.48 -4.05 -12.08
C LYS A 269 -16.31 -3.43 -11.31
N ASP A 270 -15.81 -4.11 -10.28
CA ASP A 270 -14.67 -3.65 -9.48
C ASP A 270 -13.40 -3.56 -10.31
N GLN A 271 -13.15 -4.53 -11.20
CA GLN A 271 -12.00 -4.49 -12.11
C GLN A 271 -12.06 -3.24 -13.03
N MET A 272 -13.24 -2.93 -13.58
CA MET A 272 -13.44 -1.74 -14.42
C MET A 272 -13.29 -0.44 -13.61
N LYS A 273 -13.77 -0.41 -12.37
CA LYS A 273 -13.58 0.70 -11.42
C LYS A 273 -12.11 0.96 -11.13
N TYR A 274 -11.36 -0.05 -10.69
CA TYR A 274 -9.96 0.10 -10.28
C TYR A 274 -9.02 0.37 -11.46
N LEU A 275 -9.36 -0.08 -12.67
CA LEU A 275 -8.67 0.34 -13.89
C LEU A 275 -9.03 1.76 -14.33
N GLY A 276 -10.00 2.41 -13.68
CA GLY A 276 -10.31 3.83 -13.86
C GLY A 276 -11.33 4.13 -14.96
N PHE A 277 -12.13 3.16 -15.39
CA PHE A 277 -13.21 3.32 -16.36
C PHE A 277 -14.52 3.84 -15.73
N GLY A 278 -14.60 3.82 -14.39
CA GLY A 278 -15.73 4.33 -13.61
C GLY A 278 -16.77 3.28 -13.25
N GLU A 279 -17.88 3.74 -12.67
CA GLU A 279 -18.97 2.91 -12.10
C GLU A 279 -20.34 3.39 -12.59
N SER A 280 -20.41 3.94 -13.81
CA SER A 280 -21.68 4.48 -14.31
C SER A 280 -22.70 3.36 -14.50
N GLU A 281 -23.98 3.66 -14.27
CA GLU A 281 -25.03 2.65 -14.44
C GLU A 281 -25.07 2.09 -15.87
N GLN A 282 -24.79 2.95 -16.87
CA GLN A 282 -24.76 2.52 -18.27
C GLN A 282 -23.66 1.47 -18.50
N LEU A 283 -22.47 1.73 -17.95
CA LEU A 283 -21.34 0.82 -18.02
C LEU A 283 -21.65 -0.54 -17.37
N HIS A 284 -22.34 -0.52 -16.23
CA HIS A 284 -22.80 -1.74 -15.55
C HIS A 284 -23.86 -2.50 -16.34
N ARG A 285 -24.84 -1.80 -16.94
CA ARG A 285 -25.86 -2.42 -17.81
C ARG A 285 -25.26 -3.06 -19.05
N ASP A 286 -24.28 -2.41 -19.68
CA ASP A 286 -23.60 -2.93 -20.86
C ASP A 286 -22.77 -4.19 -20.53
N LEU A 287 -22.15 -4.23 -19.34
CA LEU A 287 -21.50 -5.43 -18.84
C LEU A 287 -22.50 -6.58 -18.63
N GLU A 288 -23.60 -6.34 -17.93
CA GLU A 288 -24.62 -7.35 -17.68
C GLU A 288 -25.21 -7.90 -18.99
N LYS A 289 -25.46 -7.03 -19.97
CA LYS A 289 -25.89 -7.43 -21.32
C LYS A 289 -24.82 -8.28 -22.03
N GLY A 290 -23.55 -7.88 -21.95
CA GLY A 290 -22.42 -8.65 -22.48
C GLY A 290 -22.31 -10.04 -21.86
N LEU A 291 -22.51 -10.15 -20.54
CA LEU A 291 -22.51 -11.41 -19.81
C LEU A 291 -23.66 -12.34 -20.21
N GLN A 292 -24.84 -11.80 -20.51
CA GLN A 292 -26.01 -12.55 -20.99
C GLN A 292 -25.93 -12.96 -22.46
N SER A 293 -25.06 -12.31 -23.26
CA SER A 293 -24.89 -12.63 -24.68
C SER A 293 -24.39 -14.07 -24.92
N THR A 294 -24.77 -14.67 -26.05
CA THR A 294 -24.21 -15.96 -26.49
C THR A 294 -22.84 -15.84 -27.15
N GLU A 295 -22.41 -14.61 -27.46
CA GLU A 295 -21.12 -14.36 -28.10
C GLU A 295 -19.94 -14.70 -27.16
N GLN A 296 -18.94 -15.40 -27.69
CA GLN A 296 -17.69 -15.68 -26.98
C GLN A 296 -16.86 -14.42 -26.72
N HIS A 297 -17.10 -13.35 -27.49
CA HIS A 297 -16.38 -12.09 -27.37
C HIS A 297 -17.39 -10.95 -27.32
N PHE A 298 -17.20 -10.00 -26.42
CA PHE A 298 -18.01 -8.79 -26.39
C PHE A 298 -17.18 -7.58 -26.00
N GLU A 299 -17.64 -6.41 -26.42
CA GLU A 299 -16.96 -5.14 -26.17
C GLU A 299 -17.89 -4.16 -25.45
N ILE A 300 -17.31 -3.36 -24.57
CA ILE A 300 -18.02 -2.26 -23.90
C ILE A 300 -17.29 -0.96 -24.24
N GLN A 301 -18.06 0.06 -24.66
CA GLN A 301 -17.52 1.38 -24.93
C GLN A 301 -17.74 2.32 -23.75
N THR A 302 -16.73 3.12 -23.44
CA THR A 302 -16.80 4.17 -22.42
C THR A 302 -15.86 5.32 -22.77
N GLY A 303 -16.07 6.48 -22.18
CA GLY A 303 -15.22 7.67 -22.38
C GLY A 303 -14.61 8.16 -21.07
N SER A 304 -13.67 9.11 -21.16
CA SER A 304 -13.15 9.82 -19.99
C SER A 304 -12.95 11.30 -20.28
N ASP A 305 -13.24 12.11 -19.27
CA ASP A 305 -13.01 13.55 -19.19
C ASP A 305 -11.61 13.90 -18.64
N LYS A 306 -10.77 12.90 -18.34
CA LYS A 306 -9.45 13.10 -17.71
C LYS A 306 -8.34 13.45 -18.72
N ALA A 307 -8.65 13.60 -19.99
CA ALA A 307 -7.71 14.08 -21.00
C ALA A 307 -7.42 15.58 -20.82
N LEU A 308 -6.39 16.09 -21.50
CA LEU A 308 -6.16 17.53 -21.58
C LEU A 308 -7.38 18.26 -22.17
N PRO A 309 -7.63 19.53 -21.80
CA PRO A 309 -8.68 20.33 -22.42
C PRO A 309 -8.59 20.27 -23.94
N GLY A 310 -9.74 20.05 -24.59
CA GLY A 310 -9.82 19.91 -26.05
C GLY A 310 -9.57 18.49 -26.59
N ASN A 311 -8.97 17.61 -25.79
CA ASN A 311 -8.83 16.20 -26.14
C ASN A 311 -10.03 15.40 -25.64
N LYS A 312 -10.38 14.35 -26.39
CA LYS A 312 -11.38 13.35 -26.01
C LYS A 312 -10.72 11.98 -25.92
N ALA A 313 -10.97 11.25 -24.83
CA ALA A 313 -10.52 9.88 -24.66
C ALA A 313 -11.71 8.92 -24.69
N ASP A 314 -11.67 7.97 -25.61
CA ASP A 314 -12.64 6.89 -25.76
C ASP A 314 -11.94 5.54 -25.56
N PHE A 315 -12.64 4.59 -24.94
CA PHE A 315 -12.13 3.27 -24.61
C PHE A 315 -13.07 2.19 -25.12
N THR A 316 -12.49 1.10 -25.63
CA THR A 316 -13.19 -0.12 -25.99
C THR A 316 -12.62 -1.26 -25.14
N LEU A 317 -13.37 -1.67 -24.13
CA LEU A 317 -13.01 -2.77 -23.23
C LEU A 317 -13.36 -4.10 -23.90
N LYS A 318 -12.41 -5.03 -23.98
CA LYS A 318 -12.54 -6.29 -24.72
C LYS A 318 -12.62 -7.47 -23.76
N PHE A 319 -13.78 -8.11 -23.74
CA PHE A 319 -14.06 -9.25 -22.89
C PHE A 319 -14.16 -10.53 -23.71
N ASN A 320 -13.61 -11.60 -23.15
CA ASN A 320 -13.72 -12.95 -23.73
C ASN A 320 -14.36 -13.90 -22.72
N LYS A 321 -15.21 -14.77 -23.23
CA LYS A 321 -15.78 -15.91 -22.52
C LYS A 321 -15.00 -17.16 -22.91
N THR A 322 -14.74 -17.99 -21.91
CA THR A 322 -14.15 -19.33 -22.10
C THR A 322 -15.27 -20.35 -22.26
N ASP A 323 -14.99 -21.49 -22.91
CA ASP A 323 -15.97 -22.57 -23.10
C ASP A 323 -16.43 -23.18 -21.77
N SER A 324 -15.60 -23.05 -20.74
CA SER A 324 -15.86 -23.44 -19.35
C SER A 324 -16.70 -22.43 -18.56
N GLY A 325 -17.02 -21.26 -19.14
CA GLY A 325 -17.95 -20.27 -18.56
C GLY A 325 -17.30 -19.08 -17.84
N GLY A 326 -15.98 -19.04 -17.72
CA GLY A 326 -15.23 -17.89 -17.20
C GLY A 326 -15.26 -16.70 -18.16
N VAL A 327 -15.28 -15.47 -17.63
CA VAL A 327 -15.35 -14.23 -18.43
C VAL A 327 -14.27 -13.25 -17.99
N PHE A 328 -13.42 -12.81 -18.91
CA PHE A 328 -12.22 -12.02 -18.59
C PHE A 328 -12.18 -10.73 -19.38
N LEU A 329 -11.85 -9.61 -18.71
CA LEU A 329 -11.36 -8.40 -19.39
C LEU A 329 -9.90 -8.63 -19.80
N ASN A 330 -9.66 -8.87 -21.09
CA ASN A 330 -8.34 -9.26 -21.59
C ASN A 330 -7.50 -8.07 -22.03
N SER A 331 -8.15 -7.03 -22.54
CA SER A 331 -7.48 -5.82 -23.00
C SER A 331 -8.48 -4.68 -23.14
N PHE A 332 -7.97 -3.48 -23.34
CA PHE A 332 -8.76 -2.36 -23.82
C PHE A 332 -8.02 -1.61 -24.92
N ASN A 333 -8.75 -1.12 -25.92
CA ASN A 333 -8.23 -0.13 -26.83
C ASN A 333 -8.52 1.26 -26.26
N ALA A 334 -7.50 2.10 -26.13
CA ALA A 334 -7.67 3.51 -25.83
C ALA A 334 -7.46 4.32 -27.11
N LYS A 335 -8.35 5.28 -27.35
CA LYS A 335 -8.32 6.21 -28.47
C LYS A 335 -8.39 7.63 -27.93
N LEU A 336 -7.42 8.45 -28.32
CA LEU A 336 -7.37 9.87 -28.03
C LEU A 336 -7.60 10.64 -29.33
N THR A 337 -8.58 11.54 -29.34
CA THR A 337 -8.83 12.48 -30.43
C THR A 337 -8.54 13.88 -29.92
N ASN A 338 -7.66 14.62 -30.60
CA ASN A 338 -7.35 16.00 -30.22
C ASN A 338 -8.29 17.03 -30.89
N GLU A 339 -8.13 18.31 -30.56
CA GLU A 339 -8.94 19.40 -31.13
C GLU A 339 -8.85 19.51 -32.67
N LYS A 340 -7.78 18.99 -33.27
CA LYS A 340 -7.57 18.97 -34.72
C LYS A 340 -8.17 17.72 -35.39
N ASN A 341 -8.92 16.90 -34.63
CA ASN A 341 -9.43 15.60 -35.05
C ASN A 341 -8.33 14.59 -35.44
N GLU A 342 -7.10 14.77 -34.97
CA GLU A 342 -6.05 13.76 -35.11
C GLU A 342 -6.26 12.67 -34.06
N GLU A 343 -6.15 11.42 -34.49
CA GLU A 343 -6.44 10.27 -33.65
C GLU A 343 -5.17 9.49 -33.31
N ARG A 344 -5.02 9.11 -32.04
CA ARG A 344 -4.02 8.16 -31.59
C ARG A 344 -4.70 7.03 -30.85
N SER A 345 -4.33 5.80 -31.17
CA SER A 345 -4.85 4.64 -30.47
C SER A 345 -3.78 3.61 -30.15
N HIS A 346 -3.99 2.88 -29.06
CA HIS A 346 -3.13 1.80 -28.60
C HIS A 346 -3.97 0.75 -27.86
N ASN A 347 -3.68 -0.54 -28.06
CA ASN A 347 -4.33 -1.64 -27.37
C ASN A 347 -3.50 -2.08 -26.16
N PHE A 348 -4.04 -1.92 -24.96
CA PHE A 348 -3.41 -2.24 -23.69
C PHE A 348 -3.89 -3.61 -23.21
N PRO A 349 -3.00 -4.60 -23.02
CA PRO A 349 -3.36 -5.85 -22.37
C PRO A 349 -3.70 -5.61 -20.89
N VAL A 350 -4.63 -6.40 -20.38
CA VAL A 350 -5.02 -6.43 -18.97
C VAL A 350 -4.59 -7.76 -18.38
N SER A 351 -3.72 -7.70 -17.39
CA SER A 351 -3.21 -8.87 -16.67
C SER A 351 -2.97 -8.54 -15.20
N LYS A 352 -2.89 -9.58 -14.36
CA LYS A 352 -2.55 -9.49 -12.92
C LYS A 352 -1.32 -8.62 -12.65
N ASP A 353 -0.31 -8.76 -13.49
CA ASP A 353 1.03 -8.23 -13.25
C ASP A 353 1.33 -6.95 -14.02
N ASN A 354 0.69 -6.75 -15.17
CA ASN A 354 1.01 -5.66 -16.09
C ASN A 354 -0.26 -5.09 -16.68
N SER A 355 -0.85 -4.10 -16.01
CA SER A 355 -2.02 -3.36 -16.50
C SER A 355 -1.80 -1.86 -16.35
N PHE A 356 -2.08 -1.11 -17.41
CA PHE A 356 -2.20 0.34 -17.33
C PHE A 356 -3.64 0.70 -16.96
N THR A 357 -3.81 1.68 -16.10
CA THR A 357 -5.11 2.30 -15.87
C THR A 357 -5.52 3.16 -17.07
N ALA A 358 -6.81 3.48 -17.17
CA ALA A 358 -7.35 4.40 -18.17
C ALA A 358 -6.62 5.75 -18.17
N LYS A 359 -6.26 6.25 -16.97
CA LYS A 359 -5.54 7.53 -16.84
C LYS A 359 -4.11 7.43 -17.34
N GLU A 360 -3.41 6.34 -17.03
CA GLU A 360 -2.04 6.12 -17.51
C GLU A 360 -2.00 5.92 -19.03
N ALA A 361 -3.00 5.22 -19.60
CA ALA A 361 -3.15 5.10 -21.05
C ALA A 361 -3.36 6.47 -21.74
N ILE A 362 -4.19 7.35 -21.17
CA ILE A 362 -4.34 8.73 -21.63
C ILE A 362 -2.99 9.47 -21.54
N ASN A 363 -2.29 9.34 -20.42
CA ASN A 363 -1.00 9.99 -20.21
C ASN A 363 0.01 9.58 -21.29
N LEU A 364 0.08 8.28 -21.62
CA LEU A 364 0.93 7.77 -22.70
C LEU A 364 0.52 8.28 -24.09
N LEU A 365 -0.78 8.29 -24.43
CA LEU A 365 -1.28 8.77 -25.72
C LEU A 365 -1.03 10.27 -25.93
N GLU A 366 -1.02 11.05 -24.84
CA GLU A 366 -0.63 12.46 -24.81
C GLU A 366 0.90 12.66 -24.81
N GLY A 367 1.68 11.58 -24.85
CA GLY A 367 3.14 11.60 -24.95
C GLY A 367 3.87 11.81 -23.63
N ARG A 368 3.22 11.53 -22.50
CA ARG A 368 3.84 11.57 -21.16
C ARG A 368 4.34 10.18 -20.78
N SER A 369 5.24 10.12 -19.80
CA SER A 369 5.80 8.86 -19.31
C SER A 369 5.06 8.35 -18.07
N VAL A 370 4.97 7.04 -17.91
CA VAL A 370 4.37 6.39 -16.73
C VAL A 370 5.38 5.40 -16.14
N LYS A 371 5.57 5.43 -14.82
CA LYS A 371 6.34 4.43 -14.09
C LYS A 371 5.54 3.14 -13.99
N ILE A 372 6.12 2.06 -14.47
CA ILE A 372 5.52 0.73 -14.47
C ILE A 372 6.59 -0.29 -14.11
N GLU A 373 6.19 -1.35 -13.43
CA GLU A 373 7.04 -2.48 -13.11
C GLU A 373 6.84 -3.58 -14.14
N PHE A 374 7.90 -4.15 -14.70
CA PHE A 374 7.79 -5.22 -15.69
C PHE A 374 9.08 -6.01 -15.93
N ASP A 375 8.96 -7.14 -16.62
CA ASP A 375 10.10 -7.99 -17.00
C ASP A 375 11.00 -7.28 -18.02
N ASN A 376 12.20 -6.90 -17.59
CA ASN A 376 13.20 -6.39 -18.50
C ASN A 376 13.70 -7.54 -19.39
N PRO A 377 13.50 -7.47 -20.73
CA PRO A 377 13.84 -8.56 -21.63
C PRO A 377 15.35 -8.87 -21.71
N LYS A 378 16.22 -7.98 -21.21
CA LYS A 378 17.66 -8.22 -21.11
C LYS A 378 18.06 -8.94 -19.84
N SER A 379 17.49 -8.57 -18.70
CA SER A 379 17.84 -9.18 -17.40
C SER A 379 16.97 -10.38 -17.06
N GLY A 380 15.80 -10.51 -17.71
CA GLY A 380 14.77 -11.49 -17.36
C GLY A 380 14.16 -11.25 -15.98
N GLN A 381 14.44 -10.11 -15.36
CA GLN A 381 13.95 -9.75 -14.03
C GLN A 381 12.90 -8.66 -14.14
N ARG A 382 11.94 -8.72 -13.23
CA ARG A 382 10.93 -7.69 -13.05
C ARG A 382 11.56 -6.48 -12.37
N GLU A 383 11.46 -5.33 -13.01
CA GLU A 383 12.01 -4.08 -12.49
C GLU A 383 11.15 -2.86 -12.85
N ASN A 384 11.28 -1.81 -12.04
CA ASN A 384 10.64 -0.53 -12.29
C ASN A 384 11.33 0.21 -13.44
N ALA A 385 10.53 0.76 -14.35
CA ALA A 385 11.00 1.66 -15.39
C ALA A 385 9.94 2.70 -15.75
N PHE A 386 10.38 3.82 -16.31
CA PHE A 386 9.46 4.76 -16.95
C PHE A 386 9.25 4.34 -18.40
N ALA A 387 7.98 4.21 -18.81
CA ALA A 387 7.58 3.87 -20.16
C ALA A 387 6.93 5.08 -20.83
N GLN A 388 7.26 5.34 -22.09
CA GLN A 388 6.67 6.38 -22.92
C GLN A 388 6.47 5.84 -24.35
N PHE A 389 5.46 6.31 -25.09
CA PHE A 389 5.35 5.96 -26.49
C PHE A 389 6.41 6.64 -27.34
N ASP A 390 7.07 5.85 -28.17
CA ASP A 390 7.93 6.34 -29.24
C ASP A 390 7.08 6.60 -30.48
N PHE A 391 6.72 7.87 -30.70
CA PHE A 391 5.93 8.27 -31.86
C PHE A 391 6.77 8.43 -33.14
N ASN A 392 8.10 8.36 -33.03
CA ASN A 392 9.00 8.48 -34.18
C ASN A 392 9.22 7.11 -34.85
N GLU A 393 9.09 6.03 -34.07
CA GLU A 393 9.15 4.67 -34.59
C GLU A 393 7.83 4.25 -35.26
N PRO A 394 7.89 3.41 -36.32
CA PRO A 394 6.69 2.87 -36.93
C PRO A 394 5.93 2.01 -35.92
N LYS A 395 4.60 2.05 -36.04
CA LYS A 395 3.73 1.15 -35.28
C LYS A 395 4.07 -0.31 -35.59
N THR A 396 3.86 -1.15 -34.60
CA THR A 396 3.89 -2.61 -34.76
C THR A 396 2.87 -3.07 -35.80
N GLU A 397 3.03 -4.30 -36.29
CA GLU A 397 2.07 -4.95 -37.21
C GLU A 397 0.62 -4.98 -36.68
N LYS A 398 0.44 -4.95 -35.35
CA LYS A 398 -0.87 -4.91 -34.69
C LYS A 398 -1.41 -3.50 -34.47
N GLY A 399 -0.73 -2.47 -34.98
CA GLY A 399 -1.13 -1.05 -34.88
C GLY A 399 -0.77 -0.38 -33.54
N ASN A 400 0.00 -1.03 -32.67
CA ASN A 400 0.47 -0.47 -31.40
C ASN A 400 1.76 0.34 -31.55
N TYR A 401 1.91 1.38 -30.73
CA TYR A 401 3.17 2.14 -30.59
C TYR A 401 4.25 1.31 -29.90
N MET A 402 5.52 1.56 -30.23
CA MET A 402 6.65 1.03 -29.46
C MET A 402 6.81 1.82 -28.16
N PHE A 403 7.31 1.16 -27.12
CA PHE A 403 7.65 1.82 -25.85
C PHE A 403 9.14 2.17 -25.81
N GLN A 404 9.44 3.42 -25.52
CA GLN A 404 10.73 3.85 -25.02
C GLN A 404 10.74 3.67 -23.50
N ASN A 405 11.69 2.87 -22.99
CA ASN A 405 11.78 2.52 -21.58
C ASN A 405 13.06 3.08 -20.93
N PHE A 406 12.91 3.68 -19.75
CA PHE A 406 14.00 4.21 -18.92
C PHE A 406 14.10 3.38 -17.64
N TYR A 407 14.93 2.35 -17.69
CA TYR A 407 15.18 1.43 -16.57
C TYR A 407 16.04 2.07 -15.47
N LYS A 408 16.19 1.37 -14.35
CA LYS A 408 16.94 1.85 -13.16
C LYS A 408 18.34 2.35 -13.50
N ASN A 409 19.06 1.67 -14.39
CA ASN A 409 20.41 2.06 -14.82
C ASN A 409 20.47 3.34 -15.65
N TYR A 410 19.34 3.82 -16.19
CA TYR A 410 19.27 5.14 -16.84
C TYR A 410 19.40 6.29 -15.84
N GLY A 411 19.09 6.04 -14.56
CA GLY A 411 19.25 6.99 -13.47
C GLY A 411 18.15 8.06 -13.40
N VAL A 412 16.91 7.71 -13.74
CA VAL A 412 15.75 8.58 -13.48
C VAL A 412 15.38 8.47 -12.01
N ASP A 413 15.60 9.55 -11.26
CA ASP A 413 15.30 9.65 -9.84
C ASP A 413 14.35 10.84 -9.63
N THR A 414 13.05 10.54 -9.57
CA THR A 414 11.99 11.56 -9.52
C THR A 414 12.13 12.49 -8.32
N ASP A 415 12.54 11.95 -7.17
CA ASP A 415 12.73 12.72 -5.95
C ASP A 415 13.85 13.76 -6.13
N LYS A 416 15.03 13.32 -6.61
CA LYS A 416 16.14 14.24 -6.93
C LYS A 416 15.77 15.25 -8.02
N ILE A 417 14.97 14.85 -9.00
CA ILE A 417 14.48 15.74 -10.07
C ILE A 417 13.57 16.83 -9.48
N VAL A 418 12.66 16.47 -8.58
CA VAL A 418 11.75 17.41 -7.89
C VAL A 418 12.52 18.37 -7.01
N GLU A 419 13.52 17.89 -6.27
CA GLU A 419 14.38 18.74 -5.43
C GLU A 419 15.15 19.77 -6.27
N LYS A 420 15.79 19.31 -7.36
CA LYS A 420 16.57 20.17 -8.25
C LYS A 420 15.70 21.19 -9.01
N ALA A 421 14.41 20.89 -9.21
CA ALA A 421 13.47 21.81 -9.85
C ALA A 421 13.06 23.00 -8.96
N ASN A 422 13.54 23.08 -7.71
CA ASN A 422 13.22 24.16 -6.77
C ASN A 422 11.70 24.37 -6.60
N LEU A 423 10.96 23.25 -6.57
CA LEU A 423 9.52 23.28 -6.29
C LEU A 423 9.29 23.70 -4.83
N VAL A 424 8.25 24.50 -4.62
CA VAL A 424 7.83 24.97 -3.31
C VAL A 424 6.56 24.23 -2.93
N PHE A 425 6.60 23.56 -1.79
CA PHE A 425 5.47 22.86 -1.20
C PHE A 425 5.12 23.50 0.13
N ASP A 426 3.83 23.76 0.36
CA ASP A 426 3.36 24.34 1.62
C ASP A 426 3.46 23.34 2.79
N LYS A 427 3.49 22.02 2.47
CA LYS A 427 3.71 20.93 3.43
C LYS A 427 4.65 19.84 2.87
N PRO A 428 5.46 19.17 3.71
CA PRO A 428 6.34 18.08 3.27
C PRO A 428 5.60 16.94 2.57
N GLU A 429 4.43 16.53 3.07
CA GLU A 429 3.67 15.39 2.51
C GLU A 429 3.18 15.64 1.08
N TRP A 430 3.11 16.91 0.65
CA TRP A 430 2.71 17.25 -0.71
C TRP A 430 3.82 16.98 -1.72
N LYS A 431 5.09 16.95 -1.29
CA LYS A 431 6.23 16.54 -2.12
C LYS A 431 6.07 15.09 -2.57
N ASP A 432 5.79 14.18 -1.63
CA ASP A 432 5.63 12.75 -1.94
C ASP A 432 4.43 12.47 -2.85
N ASN A 433 3.32 13.17 -2.61
CA ASN A 433 2.14 13.10 -3.47
C ASN A 433 2.43 13.63 -4.88
N ALA A 434 3.18 14.73 -4.99
CA ALA A 434 3.61 15.27 -6.27
C ALA A 434 4.53 14.29 -7.01
N ILE A 435 5.49 13.68 -6.32
CA ILE A 435 6.38 12.65 -6.88
C ILE A 435 5.55 11.49 -7.41
N LYS A 436 4.68 10.86 -6.59
CA LYS A 436 3.83 9.75 -7.03
C LYS A 436 2.93 10.11 -8.21
N SER A 437 2.41 11.33 -8.24
CA SER A 437 1.57 11.81 -9.34
C SER A 437 2.37 12.03 -10.63
N LEU A 438 3.57 12.60 -10.55
CA LEU A 438 4.51 12.73 -11.66
C LEU A 438 4.95 11.37 -12.19
N GLU A 439 5.19 10.40 -11.31
CA GLU A 439 5.55 9.04 -11.69
C GLU A 439 4.42 8.33 -12.44
N LYS A 440 3.16 8.62 -12.11
CA LYS A 440 1.99 8.15 -12.88
C LYS A 440 1.77 8.91 -14.18
N GLY A 441 2.67 9.84 -14.54
CA GLY A 441 2.61 10.64 -15.75
C GLY A 441 1.60 11.79 -15.69
N ASN A 442 1.08 12.13 -14.52
CA ASN A 442 0.11 13.22 -14.39
C ASN A 442 0.76 14.60 -14.54
N ILE A 443 -0.07 15.58 -14.84
CA ILE A 443 0.29 16.99 -14.79
C ILE A 443 0.01 17.48 -13.37
N VAL A 444 1.05 17.90 -12.66
CA VAL A 444 0.96 18.30 -11.25
C VAL A 444 0.99 19.82 -11.15
N LYS A 445 0.06 20.39 -10.38
CA LYS A 445 0.11 21.82 -10.04
C LYS A 445 1.24 22.03 -9.04
N VAL A 446 2.13 22.97 -9.33
CA VAL A 446 3.32 23.23 -8.54
C VAL A 446 3.54 24.73 -8.38
N LYS A 447 4.22 25.10 -7.30
CA LYS A 447 4.85 26.42 -7.16
C LYS A 447 6.34 26.21 -7.37
N PHE A 448 7.02 27.12 -8.05
CA PHE A 448 8.48 27.05 -8.19
C PHE A 448 9.07 28.45 -8.15
N LYS A 449 10.33 28.52 -7.68
CA LYS A 449 11.06 29.78 -7.64
C LYS A 449 11.66 30.05 -9.01
N GLN A 450 11.32 31.19 -9.59
CA GLN A 450 11.98 31.74 -10.77
C GLN A 450 12.41 33.17 -10.44
N ASP A 451 13.71 33.42 -10.51
CA ASP A 451 14.34 34.62 -9.96
C ASP A 451 13.97 34.81 -8.48
N ASP A 452 13.42 35.96 -8.08
CA ASP A 452 12.98 36.26 -6.71
C ASP A 452 11.47 36.09 -6.49
N SER A 453 10.75 35.50 -7.45
CA SER A 453 9.29 35.32 -7.38
C SER A 453 8.90 33.85 -7.34
N ILE A 454 7.84 33.55 -6.58
CA ILE A 454 7.18 32.24 -6.59
C ILE A 454 6.08 32.31 -7.64
N ILE A 455 6.18 31.45 -8.66
CA ILE A 455 5.21 31.35 -9.74
C ILE A 455 4.44 30.05 -9.58
N GLU A 456 3.12 30.11 -9.73
CA GLU A 456 2.28 28.92 -9.83
C GLU A 456 2.23 28.43 -11.28
N GLY A 457 2.34 27.12 -11.48
CA GLY A 457 2.25 26.52 -12.79
C GLY A 457 2.04 25.01 -12.71
N ARG A 458 2.48 24.31 -13.75
CA ARG A 458 2.28 22.88 -13.92
C ARG A 458 3.59 22.19 -14.26
N ALA A 459 3.80 21.00 -13.70
CA ALA A 459 4.96 20.17 -13.96
C ALA A 459 4.56 18.82 -14.58
N VAL A 460 5.40 18.34 -15.50
CA VAL A 460 5.34 17.00 -16.08
C VAL A 460 6.73 16.40 -16.05
N LEU A 461 6.85 15.14 -15.65
CA LEU A 461 8.14 14.44 -15.63
C LEU A 461 8.65 14.22 -17.06
N ASP A 462 9.95 14.44 -17.27
CA ASP A 462 10.67 14.10 -18.48
C ASP A 462 11.84 13.17 -18.12
N PRO A 463 11.60 11.85 -18.20
CA PRO A 463 12.61 10.86 -17.86
C PRO A 463 13.82 10.94 -18.78
N GLN A 464 13.62 11.24 -20.06
CA GLN A 464 14.68 11.30 -21.07
C GLN A 464 15.71 12.36 -20.72
N ASN A 465 15.26 13.55 -20.31
CA ASN A 465 16.16 14.63 -19.90
C ASN A 465 16.45 14.64 -18.39
N ARG A 466 15.92 13.67 -17.64
CA ARG A 466 15.99 13.60 -16.17
C ARG A 466 15.65 14.94 -15.53
N ASN A 467 14.54 15.55 -15.95
CA ASN A 467 14.09 16.85 -15.48
C ASN A 467 12.56 16.97 -15.45
N LEU A 468 12.06 18.16 -15.07
CA LEU A 468 10.65 18.51 -15.18
C LEU A 468 10.41 19.46 -16.34
N LYS A 469 9.34 19.20 -17.09
CA LYS A 469 8.75 20.15 -18.02
C LYS A 469 7.80 21.07 -17.26
N LEU A 470 8.13 22.35 -17.17
CA LEU A 470 7.31 23.35 -16.51
C LEU A 470 6.44 24.13 -17.51
N TYR A 471 5.20 24.41 -17.12
CA TYR A 471 4.19 25.10 -17.91
C TYR A 471 3.46 26.14 -17.07
N ASP A 472 2.89 27.14 -17.72
CA ASP A 472 1.90 28.03 -17.09
C ASP A 472 0.55 27.31 -16.88
N ASN A 473 -0.46 28.05 -16.44
CA ASN A 473 -1.79 27.49 -16.18
C ASN A 473 -2.54 27.12 -17.46
N GLU A 474 -2.19 27.77 -18.56
CA GLU A 474 -2.69 27.60 -19.93
C GLU A 474 -1.96 26.48 -20.70
N MET A 475 -1.01 25.78 -20.07
CA MET A 475 -0.18 24.72 -20.66
C MET A 475 0.80 25.21 -21.74
N ASN A 476 1.16 26.50 -21.75
CA ASN A 476 2.29 26.97 -22.54
C ASN A 476 3.59 26.64 -21.83
N ARG A 477 4.58 26.18 -22.60
CA ARG A 477 5.86 25.77 -22.05
C ARG A 477 6.62 26.98 -21.50
N LEU A 478 7.02 26.91 -20.24
CA LEU A 478 7.92 27.89 -19.66
C LEU A 478 9.35 27.55 -20.09
N ASN A 479 10.01 28.50 -20.75
CA ASN A 479 11.37 28.34 -21.26
C ASN A 479 12.34 28.08 -20.10
N THR A 480 12.70 26.81 -19.93
CA THR A 480 13.74 26.34 -19.02
C THR A 480 14.77 25.56 -19.84
N ASN A 481 15.43 26.24 -20.79
CA ASN A 481 16.50 25.66 -21.63
C ASN A 481 17.81 25.41 -20.85
N LYS A 482 17.77 25.38 -19.51
CA LYS A 482 18.87 24.85 -18.72
C LYS A 482 18.48 23.45 -18.25
N PRO A 483 19.12 22.39 -18.78
CA PRO A 483 19.18 21.12 -18.07
C PRO A 483 19.58 21.41 -16.62
N LEU A 484 19.01 20.69 -15.65
CA LEU A 484 19.39 20.83 -14.25
C LEU A 484 20.89 20.54 -14.12
N GLU A 485 21.71 21.59 -14.01
CA GLU A 485 23.16 21.48 -13.90
C GLU A 485 23.49 20.65 -12.64
N GLY A 486 24.33 19.63 -12.79
CA GLY A 486 24.73 18.75 -11.68
C GLY A 486 24.05 17.37 -11.62
N LEU A 487 23.19 16.97 -12.57
CA LEU A 487 22.89 15.54 -12.81
C LEU A 487 23.85 14.88 -13.82
N GLU A 488 24.58 15.70 -14.58
CA GLU A 488 25.50 15.19 -15.60
C GLU A 488 26.92 14.91 -15.07
N GLN A 489 27.33 15.50 -13.95
CA GLN A 489 28.71 15.39 -13.46
C GLN A 489 29.02 14.04 -12.80
N ASP A 490 28.05 13.36 -12.20
CA ASP A 490 28.27 12.05 -11.57
C ASP A 490 28.35 10.88 -12.58
N ASN A 491 27.91 11.09 -13.83
CA ASN A 491 27.83 10.03 -14.86
C ASN A 491 28.59 10.37 -16.16
N LYS A 492 29.64 11.19 -16.10
CA LYS A 492 30.51 11.44 -17.28
C LYS A 492 31.24 10.19 -17.79
N HIS A 493 31.30 9.11 -17.00
CA HIS A 493 31.87 7.84 -17.42
C HIS A 493 30.89 6.86 -18.07
N GLU A 494 29.57 7.13 -18.08
CA GLU A 494 28.56 6.18 -18.59
C GLU A 494 27.75 6.67 -19.81
N LYS A 495 27.99 7.89 -20.31
CA LYS A 495 27.32 8.40 -21.54
C LYS A 495 27.55 7.53 -22.79
N ASN A 496 28.49 6.59 -22.77
CA ASN A 496 28.81 5.74 -23.92
C ASN A 496 28.21 4.32 -23.90
N ASN A 497 27.45 3.88 -22.87
CA ASN A 497 27.03 2.46 -22.79
C ASN A 497 25.57 2.15 -22.41
N VAL A 498 24.72 3.11 -22.05
CA VAL A 498 23.28 2.80 -21.77
C VAL A 498 22.46 3.05 -23.04
N LYS A 499 22.35 2.02 -23.90
CA LYS A 499 21.52 2.08 -25.11
C LYS A 499 20.04 2.30 -24.75
N GLU A 500 19.48 3.40 -25.25
CA GLU A 500 18.05 3.65 -25.44
C GLU A 500 17.40 2.44 -26.14
N GLN A 501 16.21 2.04 -25.70
CA GLN A 501 15.54 0.87 -26.26
C GLN A 501 14.06 1.12 -26.53
N SER A 502 13.71 1.09 -27.81
CA SER A 502 12.34 0.95 -28.28
C SER A 502 12.00 -0.55 -28.30
N ILE A 503 11.00 -0.95 -27.53
CA ILE A 503 10.60 -2.35 -27.36
C ILE A 503 9.12 -2.51 -27.75
N LYS A 504 8.82 -3.59 -28.48
CA LYS A 504 7.46 -3.99 -28.84
C LYS A 504 6.74 -4.56 -27.62
N ARG A 505 5.50 -4.12 -27.40
CA ARG A 505 4.56 -4.73 -26.46
C ARG A 505 3.25 -5.09 -27.15
#